data_AF-A0A9E4A4S6-F1
#
_entry.id   AF-A0A9E4A4S6-F1
#
_cell.length_a   1.000
_cell.length_b   1.000
_cell.length_c   1.000
_cell.angle_alpha   90.00
_cell.angle_beta   90.00
_cell.angle_gamma   90.00
#
_symmetry.space_group_name_H-M   'P 1'
#
loop_
_entity.id
_entity.type
_entity.pdbx_description
1 polymer ?
#
loop_
_entity_poly.entity_id
_entity_poly.type
_entity_poly.pdbx_seq_one_letter_code
_entity_poly.pdbx_strand_id
1 'polypeptide(L)'
;MSQIQGTDTVLLGVSVDDEASHKKFQEEEKFGFPLLADTKFEVSKVYSGIMERFQASNRSTFVIDKAGYIRAIDRNVNTQTHGEDLVKLINESIPGPIQVGQPAPDLIASDQDGNTHQLSSFEGKKNVVLAFYPKDFTGG
;
A
#
# COMPACT_ATOMS: atom_id res chain seq x y z
N MET A 1 -4.04 4.68 -17.68
CA MET A 1 -5.01 4.71 -16.55
C MET A 1 -6.41 4.18 -16.92
N SER A 2 -6.62 3.50 -18.06
CA SER A 2 -7.98 3.25 -18.62
C SER A 2 -8.53 1.82 -18.48
N GLN A 3 -7.91 0.91 -17.71
CA GLN A 3 -8.35 -0.49 -17.61
C GLN A 3 -9.02 -0.88 -16.27
N ILE A 4 -8.82 -0.11 -15.20
CA ILE A 4 -9.39 -0.44 -13.86
C ILE A 4 -10.80 0.16 -13.68
N GLN A 5 -11.12 1.27 -14.34
CA GLN A 5 -12.41 1.96 -14.23
C GLN A 5 -13.63 1.14 -14.71
N GLY A 6 -13.40 0.06 -15.47
CA GLY A 6 -14.44 -0.89 -15.89
C GLY A 6 -14.67 -2.07 -14.93
N THR A 7 -13.96 -2.10 -13.80
CA THR A 7 -14.06 -3.14 -12.78
C THR A 7 -14.59 -2.53 -11.48
N ASP A 8 -15.35 -3.31 -10.71
CA ASP A 8 -15.87 -2.87 -9.41
C ASP A 8 -14.75 -2.85 -8.34
N THR A 9 -13.80 -1.94 -8.54
CA THR A 9 -12.51 -1.91 -7.86
C THR A 9 -12.14 -0.46 -7.51
N VAL A 10 -11.65 -0.26 -6.28
CA VAL A 10 -11.05 1.00 -5.83
C VAL A 10 -9.54 0.84 -5.80
N LEU A 11 -8.83 1.82 -6.35
CA LEU A 11 -7.37 1.91 -6.22
C LEU A 11 -7.05 2.92 -5.12
N LEU A 12 -6.23 2.51 -4.15
CA LEU A 12 -5.75 3.36 -3.06
C LEU A 12 -4.21 3.34 -3.09
N GLY A 13 -3.61 4.51 -3.24
CA GLY A 13 -2.17 4.67 -3.05
C GLY A 13 -1.85 4.74 -1.56
N VAL A 14 -0.74 4.15 -1.11
CA VAL A 14 -0.29 4.23 0.28
C VAL A 14 1.19 4.60 0.30
N SER A 15 1.53 5.67 1.02
CA SER A 15 2.92 6.01 1.32
C SER A 15 3.04 6.57 2.74
N VAL A 16 4.27 6.66 3.21
CA VAL A 16 4.62 7.20 4.53
C VAL A 16 4.63 8.74 4.56
N ASP A 17 4.34 9.38 3.43
CA ASP A 17 4.22 10.83 3.32
C ASP A 17 2.93 11.34 3.95
N ASP A 18 2.92 12.62 4.29
CA ASP A 18 1.75 13.28 4.86
C ASP A 18 0.73 13.72 3.80
N GLU A 19 -0.47 14.05 4.26
CA GLU A 19 -1.59 14.50 3.43
C GLU A 19 -1.23 15.73 2.58
N ALA A 20 -0.38 16.63 3.09
CA ALA A 20 0.00 17.86 2.40
C ALA A 20 0.94 17.59 1.22
N SER A 21 1.86 16.64 1.38
CA SER A 21 2.77 16.16 0.35
C SER A 21 1.98 15.42 -0.73
N HIS A 22 1.03 14.55 -0.33
CA HIS A 22 0.12 13.88 -1.24
C HIS A 22 -0.73 14.84 -2.06
N LYS A 23 -1.21 15.92 -1.45
CA LYS A 23 -1.99 16.94 -2.15
C LYS A 23 -1.18 17.61 -3.25
N LYS A 24 0.06 18.02 -2.96
CA LYS A 24 0.97 18.59 -3.96
C LYS A 24 1.25 17.60 -5.08
N PHE A 25 1.56 16.35 -4.73
CA PHE A 25 1.84 15.30 -5.69
C PHE A 25 0.64 15.02 -6.61
N GLN A 26 -0.58 15.00 -6.07
CA GLN A 26 -1.79 14.89 -6.90
C GLN A 26 -2.01 16.12 -7.81
N GLU A 27 -1.70 17.32 -7.35
CA GLU A 27 -1.81 18.54 -8.17
C GLU A 27 -0.81 18.52 -9.35
N GLU A 28 0.41 18.04 -9.12
CA GLU A 28 1.48 17.96 -10.11
C GLU A 28 1.27 16.82 -11.13
N GLU A 29 1.08 15.60 -10.64
CA GLU A 29 1.02 14.40 -11.47
C GLU A 29 -0.40 14.03 -11.91
N LYS A 30 -1.42 14.68 -11.33
CA LYS A 30 -2.85 14.50 -11.66
C LYS A 30 -3.30 13.05 -11.57
N PHE A 31 -2.89 12.36 -10.50
CA PHE A 31 -3.38 11.01 -10.23
C PHE A 31 -4.88 11.02 -9.95
N GLY A 32 -5.62 10.14 -10.62
CA GLY A 32 -7.06 9.99 -10.47
C GLY A 32 -7.49 9.05 -9.34
N PHE A 33 -6.70 8.90 -8.27
CA PHE A 33 -7.00 8.01 -7.15
C PHE A 33 -6.50 8.56 -5.81
N PRO A 34 -7.16 8.26 -4.68
CA PRO A 34 -6.77 8.75 -3.35
C PRO A 34 -5.40 8.22 -2.91
N LEU A 35 -4.64 9.07 -2.21
CA LEU A 35 -3.36 8.73 -1.60
C LEU A 35 -3.48 8.77 -0.07
N LEU A 36 -3.29 7.62 0.56
CA LEU A 36 -3.39 7.43 2.00
C LEU A 36 -2.06 7.75 2.69
N ALA A 37 -2.14 8.56 3.74
CA ALA A 37 -0.99 8.96 4.55
C ALA A 37 -0.73 7.96 5.69
N ASP A 38 0.34 7.19 5.59
CA ASP A 38 0.82 6.23 6.61
C ASP A 38 2.01 6.81 7.40
N THR A 39 1.82 8.00 7.97
CA THR A 39 2.87 8.74 8.70
C THR A 39 3.40 8.01 9.94
N LYS A 40 2.66 7.00 10.43
CA LYS A 40 3.06 6.14 11.55
C LYS A 40 3.73 4.84 11.13
N PHE A 41 3.84 4.58 9.83
CA PHE A 41 4.39 3.36 9.25
C PHE A 41 3.60 2.08 9.63
N GLU A 42 2.41 2.20 10.21
CA GLU A 42 1.65 1.07 10.74
C GLU A 42 1.15 0.19 9.60
N VAL A 43 0.63 0.81 8.54
CA VAL A 43 0.12 0.08 7.37
C VAL A 43 1.27 -0.51 6.57
N SER A 44 2.32 0.26 6.32
CA SER A 44 3.48 -0.16 5.54
C SER A 44 4.24 -1.28 6.24
N LYS A 45 4.43 -1.24 7.56
CA LYS A 45 5.08 -2.34 8.31
C LYS A 45 4.33 -3.66 8.17
N VAL A 46 3.00 -3.61 8.17
CA VAL A 46 2.16 -4.81 8.08
C VAL A 46 2.11 -5.34 6.65
N TYR A 47 1.95 -4.46 5.65
CA TYR A 47 1.72 -4.86 4.26
C TYR A 47 2.99 -5.02 3.44
N SER A 48 3.71 -3.92 3.20
CA SER A 48 4.81 -3.85 2.24
C SER A 48 6.18 -4.07 2.88
N GLY A 49 6.30 -3.85 4.19
CA GLY A 49 7.56 -3.62 4.87
C GLY A 49 8.08 -2.19 4.63
N ILE A 50 9.06 -1.77 5.43
CA ILE A 50 9.68 -0.46 5.34
C ILE A 50 11.18 -0.57 5.09
N MET A 51 11.72 0.34 4.30
CA MET A 51 13.15 0.60 4.19
C MET A 51 13.57 1.54 5.32
N GLU A 52 13.90 0.98 6.48
CA GLU A 52 14.19 1.78 7.70
C GLU A 52 15.24 2.87 7.47
N ARG A 53 16.32 2.55 6.73
CA ARG A 53 17.39 3.50 6.38
C ARG A 53 16.87 4.73 5.63
N PHE A 54 15.81 4.58 4.85
CA PHE A 54 15.25 5.62 4.00
C PHE A 54 13.91 6.16 4.51
N GLN A 55 13.40 5.63 5.62
CA GLN A 55 12.06 5.93 6.16
C GLN A 55 11.00 5.95 5.05
N ALA A 56 10.95 4.89 4.26
CA ALA A 56 10.09 4.75 3.10
C ALA A 56 9.43 3.37 3.08
N SER A 57 8.23 3.25 2.52
CA SER A 57 7.58 1.95 2.29
C SER A 57 8.27 1.21 1.12
N ASN A 58 8.23 -0.12 1.13
CA ASN A 58 8.62 -0.88 -0.04
C ASN A 58 7.58 -0.72 -1.16
N ARG A 59 8.04 -0.72 -2.41
CA ARG A 59 7.13 -0.75 -3.57
C ARG A 59 6.43 -2.10 -3.59
N SER A 60 5.11 -2.12 -3.49
CA SER A 60 4.32 -3.36 -3.52
C SER A 60 2.86 -3.05 -3.86
N THR A 61 2.18 -3.96 -4.53
CA THR A 61 0.76 -3.87 -4.88
C THR A 61 0.03 -5.08 -4.33
N PHE A 62 -1.09 -4.85 -3.66
CA PHE A 62 -1.96 -5.89 -3.12
C PHE A 62 -3.34 -5.79 -3.77
N VAL A 63 -3.87 -6.91 -4.23
CA VAL A 63 -5.24 -7.00 -4.75
C VAL A 63 -6.09 -7.74 -3.73
N ILE A 64 -7.14 -7.10 -3.26
CA ILE A 64 -8.06 -7.55 -2.23
C ILE A 64 -9.44 -7.65 -2.87
N ASP A 65 -10.12 -8.77 -2.68
CA ASP A 65 -11.46 -8.94 -3.20
C ASP A 65 -12.54 -8.35 -2.27
N LYS A 66 -13.78 -8.35 -2.74
CA LYS A 66 -14.94 -7.89 -1.96
C LYS A 66 -15.13 -8.65 -0.64
N ALA A 67 -14.60 -9.87 -0.51
CA ALA A 67 -14.73 -10.62 0.73
C ALA A 67 -13.65 -10.22 1.77
N GLY A 68 -12.78 -9.26 1.44
CA GLY A 68 -11.68 -8.81 2.31
C GLY A 68 -10.45 -9.71 2.24
N TYR A 69 -10.35 -10.60 1.25
CA TYR A 69 -9.22 -11.53 1.13
C TYR A 69 -8.23 -11.08 0.08
N ILE A 70 -6.95 -11.32 0.35
CA ILE A 70 -5.87 -11.03 -0.58
C ILE A 70 -5.87 -12.07 -1.70
N ARG A 71 -5.97 -11.62 -2.94
CA ARG A 71 -6.00 -12.45 -4.14
C ARG A 71 -4.72 -12.40 -4.96
N ALA A 72 -3.99 -11.29 -4.90
CA ALA A 72 -2.69 -11.17 -5.54
C ALA A 72 -1.78 -10.22 -4.78
N ILE A 73 -0.49 -10.47 -4.87
CA ILE A 73 0.56 -9.62 -4.34
C ILE A 73 1.62 -9.48 -5.43
N ASP A 74 1.93 -8.25 -5.82
CA ASP A 74 3.05 -7.92 -6.70
C ASP A 74 4.03 -7.05 -5.92
N ARG A 75 5.20 -7.60 -5.57
CA ARG A 75 6.22 -6.84 -4.84
C ARG A 75 7.27 -6.20 -5.75
N ASN A 76 7.15 -6.35 -7.08
CA ASN A 76 8.13 -5.99 -8.11
C ASN A 76 9.54 -5.65 -7.58
N VAL A 77 10.14 -6.62 -6.87
CA VAL A 77 11.55 -6.65 -6.51
C VAL A 77 12.22 -7.36 -7.67
N ASN A 78 13.22 -6.74 -8.29
CA ASN A 78 14.07 -7.41 -9.27
C ASN A 78 14.72 -8.61 -8.56
N THR A 79 14.23 -9.81 -8.82
CA THR A 79 14.56 -11.05 -8.09
C THR A 79 15.97 -11.57 -8.38
N GLN A 80 16.85 -10.79 -9.00
CA GLN A 80 18.22 -11.21 -9.31
C GLN A 80 19.17 -11.26 -8.10
N THR A 81 18.79 -10.80 -6.91
CA THR A 81 19.76 -10.69 -5.79
C THR A 81 19.27 -11.08 -4.38
N HIS A 82 18.09 -11.68 -4.19
CA HIS A 82 17.46 -11.81 -2.86
C HIS A 82 17.68 -13.14 -2.11
N GLY A 83 18.71 -13.92 -2.45
CA GLY A 83 18.94 -15.23 -1.81
C GLY A 83 19.32 -15.17 -0.32
N GLU A 84 19.84 -14.05 0.17
CA GLU A 84 20.51 -13.99 1.48
C GLU A 84 19.70 -13.27 2.58
N ASP A 85 18.68 -12.49 2.25
CA ASP A 85 17.88 -11.74 3.24
C ASP A 85 16.70 -12.54 3.84
N LEU A 86 16.38 -13.70 3.28
CA LEU A 86 15.30 -14.56 3.77
C LEU A 86 15.58 -15.15 5.16
N VAL A 87 16.86 -15.30 5.55
CA VAL A 87 17.25 -15.90 6.83
C VAL A 87 17.09 -14.93 8.01
N LYS A 88 17.12 -13.61 7.77
CA LYS A 88 16.83 -12.61 8.83
C LYS A 88 15.34 -12.51 9.16
N LEU A 89 14.48 -12.67 8.16
CA LEU A 89 13.02 -12.55 8.30
C LEU A 89 12.36 -13.70 9.09
N ILE A 90 13.08 -14.79 9.36
CA ILE A 90 12.55 -15.95 10.10
C ILE A 90 12.65 -15.77 11.63
N ASN A 91 13.51 -14.87 12.13
CA ASN A 91 13.87 -14.80 13.56
C ASN A 91 13.28 -13.61 14.32
N GLU A 92 12.61 -12.66 13.67
CA GLU A 92 11.92 -11.57 14.36
C GLU A 92 10.41 -11.79 14.26
N SER A 93 9.75 -11.84 15.41
CA SER A 93 8.30 -12.02 15.57
C SER A 93 7.53 -10.80 15.04
N ILE A 94 7.55 -10.63 13.73
CA ILE A 94 6.66 -9.78 12.95
C ILE A 94 5.47 -10.69 12.55
N PRO A 95 4.19 -10.27 12.70
CA PRO A 95 3.09 -11.02 12.09
C PRO A 95 3.46 -11.31 10.64
N GLY A 96 3.51 -12.61 10.28
CA GLY A 96 4.27 -13.11 9.14
C GLY A 96 3.99 -12.41 7.81
N PRO A 97 4.85 -12.62 6.79
CA PRO A 97 4.73 -11.91 5.52
C PRO A 97 3.34 -12.13 4.94
N ILE A 98 2.68 -11.03 4.57
CA ILE A 98 1.33 -11.09 3.99
C ILE A 98 1.29 -12.06 2.82
N GLN A 99 0.30 -12.97 2.83
CA GLN A 99 0.16 -14.06 1.84
C GLN A 99 -1.13 -13.95 1.05
N VAL A 100 -1.14 -14.54 -0.13
CA VAL A 100 -2.37 -14.72 -0.91
C VAL A 100 -3.28 -15.72 -0.19
N GLY A 101 -4.57 -15.43 -0.12
CA GLY A 101 -5.60 -16.31 0.44
C GLY A 101 -5.97 -16.00 1.89
N GLN A 102 -5.23 -15.15 2.60
CA GLN A 102 -5.60 -14.73 3.95
C GLN A 102 -6.47 -13.45 3.95
N PRO A 103 -7.20 -13.18 5.05
CA PRO A 103 -7.86 -11.89 5.25
C PRO A 103 -6.85 -10.75 5.24
N ALA A 104 -7.16 -9.68 4.52
CA ALA A 104 -6.36 -8.47 4.50
C ALA A 104 -6.45 -7.77 5.87
N PRO A 105 -5.32 -7.46 6.55
CA PRO A 105 -5.35 -6.72 7.81
C PRO A 105 -6.07 -5.39 7.64
N ASP A 106 -7.01 -5.07 8.53
CA ASP A 106 -7.71 -3.80 8.42
C ASP A 106 -6.73 -2.63 8.53
N LEU A 107 -7.00 -1.56 7.77
CA LEU A 107 -6.20 -0.34 7.81
C LEU A 107 -7.15 0.85 7.86
N ILE A 108 -6.72 1.89 8.56
CA ILE A 108 -7.41 3.17 8.66
C ILE A 108 -6.39 4.25 8.37
N ALA A 109 -6.60 5.02 7.31
CA ALA A 109 -5.73 6.12 6.95
C ALA A 109 -6.52 7.23 6.27
N SER A 110 -6.06 8.47 6.47
CA SER A 110 -6.63 9.64 5.80
C SER A 110 -6.03 9.83 4.42
N ASP A 111 -6.84 10.30 3.48
CA ASP A 111 -6.36 10.76 2.19
C ASP A 111 -5.94 12.25 2.21
N GLN A 112 -5.43 12.73 1.08
CA GLN A 112 -5.00 14.12 0.88
C GLN A 112 -6.09 15.18 1.08
N ASP A 113 -7.37 14.79 1.04
CA ASP A 113 -8.53 15.67 1.22
C ASP A 113 -9.07 15.61 2.65
N GLY A 114 -8.42 14.84 3.53
CA GLY A 114 -8.83 14.62 4.92
C GLY A 114 -9.95 13.59 5.07
N ASN A 115 -10.31 12.84 4.02
CA ASN A 115 -11.26 11.76 4.14
C ASN A 115 -10.58 10.53 4.74
N THR A 116 -11.17 9.98 5.79
CA THR A 116 -10.69 8.73 6.38
C THR A 116 -11.21 7.54 5.56
N HIS A 117 -10.28 6.69 5.13
CA HIS A 117 -10.56 5.42 4.45
C HIS A 117 -10.25 4.26 5.40
N GLN A 118 -11.21 3.35 5.53
CA GLN A 118 -11.02 2.09 6.24
C GLN A 118 -11.20 0.93 5.26
N LEU A 119 -10.28 -0.02 5.26
CA LEU A 119 -10.32 -1.14 4.30
C LEU A 119 -11.59 -1.97 4.45
N SER A 120 -11.99 -2.28 5.68
CA SER A 120 -13.23 -3.02 5.96
C SER A 120 -14.51 -2.32 5.47
N SER A 121 -14.47 -1.00 5.22
CA SER A 121 -15.62 -0.26 4.68
C SER A 121 -15.99 -0.65 3.24
N PHE A 122 -15.04 -1.25 2.50
CA PHE A 122 -15.19 -1.73 1.13
C PHE A 122 -15.64 -3.19 1.04
N GLU A 123 -15.58 -3.95 2.14
CA GLU A 123 -16.04 -5.33 2.18
C GLU A 123 -17.52 -5.45 1.79
N GLY A 124 -17.82 -6.47 0.99
CA GLY A 124 -19.13 -6.69 0.37
C GLY A 124 -19.50 -5.71 -0.75
N LYS A 125 -18.74 -4.62 -0.93
CA LYS A 125 -19.07 -3.53 -1.87
C LYS A 125 -18.15 -3.53 -3.09
N LYS A 126 -16.84 -3.42 -2.88
CA LYS A 126 -15.85 -3.21 -3.95
C LYS A 126 -14.59 -4.04 -3.71
N ASN A 127 -13.92 -4.43 -4.79
CA ASN A 127 -12.54 -4.90 -4.68
C ASN A 127 -11.63 -3.71 -4.35
N VAL A 128 -10.48 -3.97 -3.73
CA VAL A 128 -9.52 -2.93 -3.37
C VAL A 128 -8.15 -3.29 -3.91
N VAL A 129 -7.48 -2.34 -4.53
CA VAL A 129 -6.06 -2.44 -4.88
C VAL A 129 -5.30 -1.45 -4.00
N LEU A 130 -4.39 -1.96 -3.19
CA LEU A 130 -3.46 -1.13 -2.39
C LEU A 130 -2.14 -1.05 -3.13
N ALA A 131 -1.77 0.15 -3.58
CA ALA A 131 -0.50 0.41 -4.26
C ALA A 131 0.44 1.17 -3.31
N PHE A 132 1.43 0.46 -2.77
CA PHE A 132 2.50 1.04 -1.96
C PHE A 132 3.62 1.54 -2.86
N TYR A 133 4.02 2.79 -2.67
CA TYR A 133 5.13 3.38 -3.38
C TYR A 133 6.13 4.00 -2.39
N PRO A 134 7.44 3.85 -2.65
CA PRO A 134 8.46 4.45 -1.83
C PRO A 134 8.30 5.96 -1.88
N LYS A 135 8.60 6.59 -0.74
CA LYS A 135 8.53 8.03 -0.46
C LYS A 135 8.68 8.88 -1.72
N ASP A 136 7.71 9.74 -1.96
CA ASP A 136 7.76 10.64 -3.08
C ASP A 136 8.86 11.69 -2.83
N PHE A 137 9.87 11.70 -3.69
CA PHE A 137 10.87 12.76 -3.72
C PHE A 137 10.37 13.83 -4.69
N THR A 138 9.20 14.41 -4.42
CA THR A 138 8.86 15.71 -4.98
C THR A 138 9.88 16.71 -4.43
N GLY A 139 10.93 16.90 -5.22
CA GLY A 139 12.08 17.73 -4.89
C GLY A 139 11.64 19.15 -4.57
N GLY A 140 12.27 19.73 -3.56
CA GLY A 140 12.08 21.12 -3.16
C GLY A 140 12.55 22.15 -4.18
#